data_AF-A0AAD7HUX9-F1
#
_entry.id   AF-A0AAD7HUX9-F1
#
_cell.length_a   1.000
_cell.length_b   1.000
_cell.length_c   1.000
_cell.angle_alpha   90.00
_cell.angle_beta   90.00
_cell.angle_gamma   90.00
#
_symmetry.space_group_name_H-M   'P 1'
#
loop_
_entity.id
_entity.type
_entity.pdbx_description
1 polymer ?
#
loop_
_entity_poly.entity_id
_entity_poly.type
_entity_poly.pdbx_seq_one_letter_code
_entity_poly.pdbx_strand_id
1 'polypeptide(L)'
;MVAESPSLSYPSGTVINNSTPALTIPPEITAHIFIKCLPTDGLASPSPSTAPLVLAQICRDWRNIALHTPELWSSIHLQFFSKRRKLAPGKKAADAAVHLFKTWASRAGKHLRSHFDPLSAACAPEM
;
A
#
# COMPACT_ATOMS: atom_id res chain seq x y z
N MET A 1 60.49 26.14 -5.94
CA MET A 1 60.04 24.80 -5.51
C MET A 1 58.54 24.76 -5.67
N VAL A 2 58.09 24.09 -6.72
CA VAL A 2 56.70 23.96 -7.13
C VAL A 2 56.07 22.88 -6.24
N ALA A 3 55.08 23.26 -5.44
CA ALA A 3 54.18 22.30 -4.80
C ALA A 3 52.85 22.36 -5.57
N GLU A 4 52.80 21.59 -6.65
CA GLU A 4 51.59 21.33 -7.41
C GLU A 4 50.61 20.59 -6.48
N SER A 5 49.53 21.27 -6.09
CA SER A 5 48.43 20.63 -5.37
C SER A 5 47.71 19.69 -6.32
N PRO A 6 47.40 18.43 -5.95
CA PRO A 6 46.64 17.56 -6.83
C PRO A 6 45.22 18.11 -6.93
N SER A 7 44.89 18.68 -8.08
CA SER A 7 43.52 18.95 -8.47
C SER A 7 42.78 17.62 -8.51
N LEU A 8 42.03 17.30 -7.45
CA LEU A 8 40.95 16.33 -7.52
C LEU A 8 39.94 16.87 -8.52
N SER A 9 40.10 16.48 -9.79
CA SER A 9 39.08 16.59 -10.82
C SER A 9 37.93 15.67 -10.40
N TYR A 10 37.03 16.21 -9.59
CA TYR A 10 35.74 15.58 -9.38
C TYR A 10 35.08 15.45 -10.77
N PRO A 11 34.69 14.24 -11.18
CA PRO A 11 34.00 14.08 -12.46
C PRO A 11 32.76 14.98 -12.42
N SER A 12 32.72 15.93 -13.34
CA SER A 12 31.51 16.68 -13.69
C SER A 12 30.53 15.67 -14.29
N GLY A 13 29.87 14.94 -13.41
CA GLY A 13 28.90 13.91 -13.70
C GLY A 13 27.61 14.16 -12.95
N THR A 14 27.22 15.42 -12.77
CA THR A 14 25.85 15.72 -12.33
C THR A 14 24.96 15.77 -13.56
N VAL A 15 24.74 14.60 -14.18
CA VAL A 15 23.46 14.37 -14.87
C VAL A 15 22.44 14.25 -13.74
N ILE A 16 21.93 15.38 -13.27
CA ILE A 16 20.65 15.38 -12.56
C ILE A 16 19.62 15.10 -13.64
N ASN A 17 19.46 13.81 -13.96
CA ASN A 17 18.25 13.32 -14.60
C ASN A 17 17.08 13.86 -13.76
N ASN A 18 15.99 14.22 -14.41
CA ASN A 18 14.76 14.76 -13.84
C ASN A 18 14.07 13.73 -12.91
N SER A 19 14.80 13.30 -11.88
CA SER A 19 14.59 12.08 -11.13
C SER A 19 13.51 12.38 -10.11
N THR A 20 12.36 11.76 -10.30
CA THR A 20 11.44 11.55 -9.20
C THR A 20 12.14 10.60 -8.23
N PRO A 21 12.59 11.05 -7.03
CA PRO A 21 13.32 10.21 -6.08
C PRO A 21 12.49 9.02 -5.61
N ALA A 22 11.17 9.14 -5.66
CA ALA A 22 10.22 8.06 -5.42
C ALA A 22 10.29 6.90 -6.45
N LEU A 23 10.97 7.09 -7.59
CA LEU A 23 11.16 6.08 -8.64
C LEU A 23 12.62 5.58 -8.73
N THR A 24 13.55 6.14 -7.94
CA THR A 24 14.95 5.68 -7.90
C THR A 24 15.18 4.56 -6.89
N ILE A 25 14.20 4.31 -6.02
CA ILE A 25 14.25 3.25 -5.02
C ILE A 25 13.89 1.92 -5.70
N PRO A 26 14.61 0.81 -5.41
CA PRO A 26 14.25 -0.51 -5.92
C PRO A 26 12.79 -0.89 -5.60
N PRO A 27 12.12 -1.65 -6.49
CA PRO A 27 10.71 -2.02 -6.30
C PRO A 27 10.49 -2.85 -5.02
N GLU A 28 11.46 -3.65 -4.58
CA GLU A 28 11.41 -4.46 -3.37
C GLU A 28 11.34 -3.58 -2.11
N ILE A 29 12.17 -2.54 -2.07
CA ILE A 29 12.19 -1.59 -0.95
C ILE A 29 10.91 -0.75 -0.94
N THR A 30 10.43 -0.35 -2.11
CA THR A 30 9.15 0.35 -2.25
C THR A 30 7.98 -0.51 -1.75
N ALA A 31 7.95 -1.79 -2.10
CA ALA A 31 6.96 -2.75 -1.60
C ALA A 31 7.04 -2.89 -0.07
N HIS A 32 8.24 -2.99 0.50
CA HIS A 32 8.44 -3.00 1.95
C HIS A 32 7.90 -1.75 2.65
N ILE A 33 8.13 -0.56 2.06
CA ILE A 33 7.56 0.69 2.57
C ILE A 33 6.04 0.64 2.53
N PHE A 34 5.45 0.19 1.41
CA PHE A 34 3.99 0.08 1.28
C PHE A 34 3.37 -0.82 2.34
N ILE A 35 4.01 -1.95 2.65
CA ILE A 35 3.54 -2.88 3.69
C ILE A 35 3.53 -2.18 5.06
N LYS A 36 4.51 -1.32 5.34
CA LYS A 36 4.57 -0.51 6.57
C LYS A 36 3.55 0.63 6.59
N CYS A 37 3.00 1.03 5.44
CA CYS A 37 1.93 2.00 5.33
C CYS A 37 0.53 1.39 5.48
N LEU A 38 0.42 0.07 5.69
CA LEU A 38 -0.87 -0.56 5.95
C LEU A 38 -1.47 -0.06 7.29
N PRO A 39 -2.81 0.01 7.39
CA PRO A 39 -3.49 0.36 8.63
C PRO A 39 -3.02 -0.51 9.82
N THR A 40 -2.83 0.10 11.00
CA THR A 40 -2.30 -0.58 12.20
C THR A 40 -3.22 -1.67 12.74
N ASP A 41 -4.52 -1.53 12.52
CA ASP A 41 -5.53 -2.57 12.78
C ASP A 41 -5.39 -3.78 11.85
N GLY A 42 -4.50 -3.70 10.86
CA GLY A 42 -4.18 -4.76 9.92
C GLY A 42 -5.29 -4.96 8.89
N LEU A 43 -6.23 -4.03 8.77
CA LEU A 43 -7.45 -4.17 7.98
C LEU A 43 -7.50 -3.13 6.88
N ALA A 44 -7.13 -3.54 5.66
CA ALA A 44 -7.30 -2.66 4.52
C ALA A 44 -8.79 -2.40 4.27
N SER A 45 -9.23 -1.17 4.48
CA SER A 45 -10.52 -0.73 3.97
C SER A 45 -10.41 -0.54 2.45
N PRO A 46 -11.38 -0.99 1.65
CA PRO A 46 -11.40 -0.73 0.21
C PRO A 46 -11.83 0.72 -0.09
N SER A 47 -11.13 1.69 0.48
CA SER A 47 -11.29 3.11 0.20
C SER A 47 -10.16 3.60 -0.71
N PRO A 48 -10.42 4.50 -1.68
CA PRO A 48 -9.36 5.12 -2.47
C PRO A 48 -8.37 5.93 -1.61
N SER A 49 -8.77 6.33 -0.40
CA SER A 49 -7.95 7.11 0.53
C SER A 49 -7.08 6.26 1.46
N THR A 50 -7.17 4.93 1.41
CA THR A 50 -6.45 4.03 2.32
C THR A 50 -5.55 3.07 1.54
N ALA A 51 -4.45 2.64 2.16
CA ALA A 51 -3.61 1.59 1.60
C ALA A 51 -4.40 0.27 1.52
N PRO A 52 -4.19 -0.53 0.46
CA PRO A 52 -3.19 -0.35 -0.60
C PRO A 52 -3.64 0.52 -1.79
N LEU A 53 -4.92 0.92 -1.86
CA LEU A 53 -5.47 1.59 -3.04
C LEU A 53 -4.89 2.99 -3.26
N VAL A 54 -4.68 3.77 -2.20
CA VAL A 54 -4.09 5.12 -2.30
C VAL A 54 -2.68 5.07 -2.92
N LEU A 55 -1.90 4.03 -2.58
CA LEU A 55 -0.54 3.84 -3.11
C LEU A 55 -0.57 3.49 -4.61
N ALA A 56 -1.57 2.72 -5.04
CA ALA A 56 -1.78 2.36 -6.45
C ALA A 56 -2.33 3.52 -7.31
N GLN A 57 -2.65 4.67 -6.72
CA GLN A 57 -3.16 5.85 -7.43
C GLN A 57 -2.07 6.89 -7.76
N ILE A 58 -0.90 6.80 -7.14
CA ILE A 58 0.15 7.83 -7.23
C ILE A 58 0.78 7.90 -8.62
N CYS A 59 1.31 6.79 -9.13
CA CYS A 59 1.88 6.71 -10.47
C CYS A 59 1.77 5.29 -11.05
N ARG A 60 2.17 5.10 -12.32
CA ARG A 60 2.12 3.79 -12.99
C ARG A 60 3.04 2.75 -12.34
N ASP A 61 4.24 3.15 -11.95
CA ASP A 61 5.23 2.23 -11.37
C ASP A 61 4.79 1.77 -9.97
N TRP A 62 4.31 2.69 -9.14
CA TRP A 62 3.77 2.38 -7.82
C TRP A 62 2.53 1.48 -7.91
N ARG A 63 1.68 1.70 -8.91
CA ARG A 63 0.56 0.80 -9.20
C ARG A 63 1.04 -0.60 -9.53
N ASN A 64 2.05 -0.74 -10.39
CA ASN A 64 2.61 -2.05 -10.73
C ASN A 64 3.17 -2.74 -9.48
N ILE A 65 3.94 -2.04 -8.65
CA ILE A 65 4.48 -2.58 -7.40
C ILE A 65 3.35 -3.01 -6.46
N ALA A 66 2.36 -2.15 -6.22
CA ALA A 66 1.26 -2.44 -5.32
C ALA A 66 0.42 -3.65 -5.78
N LEU A 67 0.14 -3.77 -7.09
CA LEU A 67 -0.61 -4.90 -7.64
C LEU A 67 0.14 -6.23 -7.56
N HIS A 68 1.48 -6.20 -7.67
CA HIS A 68 2.34 -7.39 -7.62
C HIS A 68 2.89 -7.71 -6.23
N THR A 69 2.42 -7.02 -5.18
CA THR A 69 2.82 -7.29 -3.79
C THR A 69 1.64 -7.92 -3.03
N PRO A 70 1.52 -9.26 -2.98
CA PRO A 70 0.35 -9.94 -2.41
C PRO A 70 0.08 -9.61 -0.95
N GLU A 71 1.12 -9.33 -0.17
CA GLU A 71 1.04 -8.97 1.25
C GLU A 71 0.16 -7.74 1.50
N LEU A 72 0.13 -6.79 0.56
CA LEU A 72 -0.72 -5.60 0.61
C LEU A 72 -2.22 -5.90 0.52
N TRP A 73 -2.57 -7.05 -0.05
CA TRP A 73 -3.95 -7.49 -0.27
C TRP A 73 -4.37 -8.58 0.71
N SER A 74 -3.50 -8.94 1.67
CA SER A 74 -3.71 -10.03 2.64
C SER A 74 -4.88 -9.82 3.59
N SER A 75 -5.39 -8.58 3.71
CA SER A 75 -6.55 -8.25 4.54
C SER A 75 -7.53 -7.35 3.80
N ILE A 76 -8.81 -7.47 4.14
CA ILE A 76 -9.86 -6.56 3.68
C ILE A 76 -10.93 -6.44 4.76
N HIS A 77 -11.37 -5.22 5.05
CA HIS A 77 -12.50 -4.97 5.94
C HIS A 77 -13.63 -4.26 5.20
N LEU A 78 -14.76 -4.95 5.08
CA LEU A 78 -15.91 -4.50 4.33
C LEU A 78 -17.02 -4.02 5.29
N GLN A 79 -17.19 -2.71 5.39
CA GLN A 79 -18.22 -2.12 6.24
C GLN A 79 -19.57 -2.05 5.49
N PHE A 80 -20.44 -3.05 5.68
CA PHE A 80 -21.77 -3.10 5.04
C PHE A 80 -22.88 -2.43 5.82
N PHE A 81 -22.61 -2.02 7.06
CA PHE A 81 -23.63 -1.54 7.97
C PHE A 81 -23.60 -0.02 8.03
N SER A 82 -24.33 0.62 7.11
CA SER A 82 -24.77 1.99 7.36
C SER A 82 -25.70 1.96 8.59
N LYS A 83 -25.17 2.34 9.76
CA LYS A 83 -25.90 2.39 11.04
C LYS A 83 -27.20 3.22 10.99
N ARG A 84 -27.45 3.96 9.90
CA ARG A 84 -28.62 4.81 9.71
C ARG A 84 -29.87 4.10 9.16
N ARG A 85 -29.78 2.82 8.77
CA ARG A 85 -30.97 2.02 8.41
C ARG A 85 -30.83 0.60 8.95
N LYS A 86 -31.83 0.10 9.69
CA LYS A 86 -32.03 -1.34 10.01
C LYS A 86 -32.35 -2.18 8.75
N LEU A 87 -31.88 -1.77 7.58
CA LEU A 87 -32.24 -2.37 6.29
C LEU A 87 -31.02 -3.16 5.81
N ALA A 88 -31.26 -4.44 5.48
CA ALA A 88 -30.27 -5.28 4.83
C ALA A 88 -29.58 -4.53 3.68
N PRO A 89 -28.27 -4.77 3.43
CA PRO A 89 -27.59 -4.17 2.29
C PRO A 89 -28.40 -4.46 1.02
N GLY A 90 -28.69 -3.42 0.24
CA GLY A 90 -29.37 -3.61 -1.04
C GLY A 90 -28.52 -4.51 -1.95
N LYS A 91 -29.17 -5.25 -2.86
CA LYS A 91 -28.51 -6.20 -3.77
C LYS A 91 -27.21 -5.65 -4.41
N LYS A 92 -27.23 -4.39 -4.87
CA LYS A 92 -26.06 -3.70 -5.46
C LYS A 92 -24.86 -3.60 -4.50
N ALA A 93 -25.10 -3.34 -3.22
CA ALA A 93 -24.03 -3.26 -2.22
C ALA A 93 -23.42 -4.65 -1.94
N ALA A 94 -24.25 -5.69 -1.93
CA ALA A 94 -23.79 -7.07 -1.83
C ALA A 94 -23.01 -7.52 -3.08
N ASP A 95 -23.43 -7.10 -4.28
CA ASP A 95 -22.70 -7.41 -5.51
C ASP A 95 -21.32 -6.71 -5.51
N ALA A 96 -21.26 -5.44 -5.09
CA ALA A 96 -20.01 -4.70 -4.94
C ALA A 96 -19.09 -5.33 -3.88
N ALA A 97 -19.65 -5.78 -2.74
CA ALA A 97 -18.94 -6.53 -1.70
C ALA A 97 -18.20 -7.74 -2.27
N VAL A 98 -18.95 -8.56 -3.00
CA VAL A 98 -18.46 -9.81 -3.59
C VAL A 98 -17.39 -9.50 -4.62
N HIS A 99 -17.58 -8.46 -5.44
CA HIS A 99 -16.58 -8.06 -6.42
C HIS A 99 -15.28 -7.58 -5.75
N LEU A 100 -15.37 -6.77 -4.70
CA LEU A 100 -14.20 -6.31 -3.95
C LEU A 100 -13.48 -7.48 -3.29
N PHE A 101 -14.21 -8.36 -2.61
CA PHE A 101 -13.63 -9.54 -1.98
C PHE A 101 -12.92 -10.43 -3.00
N LYS A 102 -13.56 -10.74 -4.14
CA LYS A 102 -12.93 -11.51 -5.23
C LYS A 102 -11.67 -10.84 -5.74
N THR A 103 -11.71 -9.53 -5.93
CA THR A 103 -10.57 -8.74 -6.39
C THR A 103 -9.41 -8.82 -5.41
N TRP A 104 -9.69 -8.68 -4.11
CA TRP A 104 -8.67 -8.81 -3.05
C TRP A 104 -8.10 -10.21 -2.98
N ALA A 105 -8.95 -11.24 -2.97
CA ALA A 105 -8.53 -12.64 -2.93
C ALA A 105 -7.64 -12.98 -4.14
N SER A 106 -7.99 -12.50 -5.33
CA SER A 106 -7.18 -12.69 -6.53
C SER A 106 -5.78 -12.08 -6.43
N ARG A 107 -5.60 -10.99 -5.68
CA ARG A 107 -4.31 -10.30 -5.54
C ARG A 107 -3.50 -10.81 -4.35
N ALA A 108 -4.16 -11.22 -3.27
CA ALA A 108 -3.51 -11.80 -2.10
C ALA A 108 -2.96 -13.21 -2.39
N GLY A 109 -3.65 -13.97 -3.25
CA GLY A 109 -3.36 -15.38 -3.47
C GLY A 109 -3.37 -16.14 -2.14
N LYS A 110 -2.27 -16.86 -1.85
CA LYS A 110 -2.10 -17.62 -0.59
C LYS A 110 -1.94 -16.76 0.67
N HIS A 111 -1.74 -15.44 0.54
CA HIS A 111 -1.49 -14.55 1.68
C HIS A 111 -2.77 -14.01 2.30
N LEU A 112 -3.95 -14.33 1.76
CA LEU A 112 -5.21 -13.88 2.33
C LEU A 112 -5.39 -14.48 3.74
N ARG A 113 -5.38 -13.62 4.77
CA ARG A 113 -5.54 -14.05 6.16
C ARG A 113 -7.01 -14.40 6.39
N SER A 114 -7.30 -15.69 6.46
CA SER A 114 -8.65 -16.22 6.79
C SER A 114 -8.97 -16.10 8.28
N HIS A 115 -7.94 -15.99 9.12
CA HIS A 115 -8.06 -15.87 10.57
C HIS A 115 -7.87 -14.40 10.98
N PHE A 116 -8.99 -13.75 11.29
CA PHE A 116 -9.03 -12.44 11.91
C PHE A 116 -8.79 -12.67 13.41
N ASP A 117 -7.58 -12.43 13.92
CA ASP A 117 -7.34 -12.47 15.37
C ASP A 117 -8.04 -11.28 16.03
N PRO A 118 -9.09 -11.49 16.86
CA PRO A 118 -9.83 -10.40 17.50
C PRO A 118 -8.98 -9.62 18.51
N LEU A 119 -7.81 -10.15 18.90
CA LEU A 119 -6.96 -9.62 19.96
C LEU A 119 -6.10 -8.42 19.51
N SER A 120 -5.94 -8.16 18.20
CA SER A 120 -5.15 -7.00 17.74
C SER A 120 -5.92 -5.68 17.76
N ALA A 121 -7.26 -5.71 17.78
CA ALA A 121 -8.09 -4.51 17.84
C ALA A 121 -8.25 -3.96 19.27
N ALA A 122 -7.79 -4.70 20.29
CA ALA A 122 -7.91 -4.31 21.70
C ALA A 122 -6.76 -3.41 22.19
N CYS A 123 -5.77 -3.10 21.37
CA CYS A 123 -4.61 -2.28 21.76
C CYS A 123 -4.68 -0.89 21.10
N ALA A 124 -5.70 -0.10 21.45
CA ALA A 124 -5.65 1.34 21.31
C ALA A 124 -5.50 1.92 22.72
N PRO A 125 -4.42 2.65 23.05
CA PRO A 125 -4.33 3.33 24.33
C PRO A 125 -5.31 4.50 24.34
N GLU A 126 -6.20 4.54 25.34
CA GLU A 126 -6.90 5.76 25.73
C GLU A 126 -5.87 6.83 26.08
N MET A 127 -5.97 7.98 25.41
CA MET A 127 -5.51 9.29 25.90
C MET A 127 -6.66 10.28 25.75
#